data_AF-A0A7C8BP15-F1
#
_entry.id   AF-A0A7C8BP15-F1
#
_cell.length_a   1.000
_cell.length_b   1.000
_cell.length_c   1.000
_cell.angle_alpha   90.00
_cell.angle_beta   90.00
_cell.angle_gamma   90.00
#
_symmetry.space_group_name_H-M   'P 1'
#
loop_
_entity.id
_entity.type
_entity.pdbx_description
1 polymer ?
#
loop_
_entity_poly.entity_id
_entity_poly.type
_entity_poly.pdbx_seq_one_letter_code
_entity_poly.pdbx_strand_id
1 'polypeptide(L)' 'MTTQPQDHATIGRFVGGPLNGQLLPLGPDDGQEIIRAYGDGQVVYRQVGQLENTGPDDGAPTATYRFVETTD' A
#
# COMPACT_ATOMS: atom_id res chain seq x y z
N MET A 1 1.05 7.30 -28.41
CA MET A 1 1.66 6.81 -27.18
C MET A 1 0.52 6.61 -26.20
N THR A 2 -0.08 5.44 -26.19
CA THR A 2 -1.22 5.12 -25.32
C THR A 2 -0.69 5.02 -23.91
N THR A 3 -0.90 6.06 -23.11
CA THR A 3 -0.78 5.99 -21.66
C THR A 3 -1.67 4.84 -21.21
N GLN A 4 -1.06 3.73 -20.79
CA GLN A 4 -1.80 2.63 -20.18
C GLN A 4 -2.65 3.22 -19.06
N PRO A 5 -3.93 2.83 -18.91
CA PRO A 5 -4.71 3.22 -17.75
C PRO A 5 -3.95 2.71 -16.53
N GLN A 6 -3.32 3.64 -15.81
CA GLN A 6 -2.67 3.35 -14.54
C GLN A 6 -3.81 3.20 -13.54
N ASP A 7 -4.54 2.09 -13.62
CA ASP A 7 -5.67 1.75 -12.76
C ASP A 7 -5.23 1.42 -11.32
N HIS A 8 -3.98 1.75 -10.96
CA HIS A 8 -3.45 1.66 -9.60
C HIS A 8 -3.72 2.99 -8.88
N ALA A 9 -4.99 3.38 -8.80
CA ALA A 9 -5.37 4.70 -8.29
C ALA A 9 -5.08 4.87 -6.79
N THR A 10 -4.82 3.79 -6.06
CA THR A 10 -4.59 3.84 -4.62
C THR A 10 -3.11 3.71 -4.27
N ILE A 11 -2.61 4.61 -3.44
CA ILE A 11 -1.24 4.59 -2.92
C ILE A 11 -1.24 4.03 -1.49
N GLY A 12 -0.42 3.01 -1.25
CA GLY A 12 -0.18 2.46 0.07
C GLY A 12 0.98 3.19 0.75
N ARG A 13 0.73 3.80 1.91
CA ARG A 13 1.76 4.36 2.79
C ARG A 13 2.14 3.35 3.86
N PHE A 14 3.35 2.84 3.82
CA PHE A 14 3.84 1.82 4.75
C PHE A 14 4.51 2.48 5.96
N VAL A 15 4.14 2.05 7.16
CA VAL A 15 4.62 2.59 8.44
C VAL A 15 5.08 1.44 9.34
N GLY A 16 6.30 1.55 9.85
CA GLY A 16 6.97 0.49 10.60
C GLY A 16 7.55 -0.60 9.70
N GLY A 17 8.29 -1.53 10.31
CA GLY A 17 8.92 -2.64 9.60
C GLY A 17 9.94 -2.19 8.54
N PRO A 18 10.27 -3.07 7.59
CA PRO A 18 11.30 -2.80 6.59
C PRO A 18 10.90 -1.81 5.47
N LEU A 19 9.61 -1.59 5.24
CA LEU A 19 9.10 -0.66 4.23
C LEU A 19 8.66 0.67 4.85
N ASN A 20 9.10 0.97 6.07
CA ASN A 20 8.70 2.19 6.78
C ASN A 20 9.01 3.46 5.99
N GLY A 21 8.00 4.30 5.79
CA GLY A 21 8.11 5.57 5.06
C GLY A 21 7.98 5.43 3.55
N GLN A 22 7.77 4.21 3.04
CA GLN A 22 7.63 3.97 1.61
C GLN A 22 6.18 4.19 1.15
N LEU A 23 6.03 4.80 -0.03
CA LEU A 23 4.77 4.95 -0.74
C LEU A 23 4.82 4.06 -1.98
N LEU A 24 3.94 3.06 -2.06
CA LEU A 24 3.87 2.14 -3.20
C LEU A 24 2.47 2.15 -3.81
N PRO A 25 2.34 2.09 -5.15
CA PRO A 25 1.05 1.87 -5.78
C PRO A 25 0.49 0.51 -5.36
N LEU A 26 -0.79 0.48 -5.00
CA LEU A 26 -1.53 -0.74 -4.69
C LEU A 26 -2.14 -1.30 -5.98
N GLY A 27 -2.11 -2.63 -6.08
CA GLY A 27 -2.83 -3.38 -7.10
C GLY A 27 -4.32 -3.54 -6.75
N PRO A 28 -5.11 -4.05 -7.70
CA PRO A 28 -6.56 -4.27 -7.51
C PRO A 28 -6.90 -5.31 -6.43
N ASP A 29 -5.98 -6.25 -6.15
CA ASP A 29 -6.12 -7.27 -5.12
C ASP A 29 -5.57 -6.85 -3.74
N ASP A 30 -4.87 -5.71 -3.67
CA ASP A 30 -4.33 -5.18 -2.43
C ASP A 30 -5.48 -4.60 -1.58
N GLY A 31 -5.96 -5.40 -0.64
CA GLY A 31 -7.07 -5.06 0.25
C GLY A 31 -6.61 -4.46 1.58
N GLN A 32 -7.20 -4.92 2.68
CA GLN A 32 -6.85 -4.45 4.03
C GLN A 32 -5.56 -5.07 4.58
N GLU A 33 -5.01 -6.09 3.93
CA GLU A 33 -3.79 -6.78 4.35
C GLU A 33 -2.89 -6.99 3.14
N ILE A 34 -1.61 -6.68 3.32
CA ILE A 34 -0.59 -6.68 2.28
C ILE A 34 0.52 -7.60 2.74
N ILE A 35 0.74 -8.67 1.97
CA ILE A 35 1.81 -9.63 2.21
C ILE A 35 2.80 -9.44 1.08
N ARG A 36 4.04 -9.06 1.42
CA ARG A 36 5.11 -8.88 0.42
C ARG A 36 6.30 -9.75 0.76
N ALA A 37 6.94 -10.30 -0.26
CA ALA A 37 8.22 -10.96 -0.09
C ALA A 37 9.27 -9.91 0.33
N TYR A 38 9.99 -10.18 1.41
CA TYR A 38 11.04 -9.31 1.91
C TYR A 38 12.21 -10.13 2.44
N GLY A 39 13.35 -10.04 1.75
CA GLY A 39 14.50 -10.88 2.06
C GLY A 39 14.18 -12.36 1.81
N ASP A 40 14.35 -13.18 2.84
CA ASP A 40 14.12 -14.64 2.79
C ASP A 40 12.67 -15.02 3.16
N GLY A 41 11.91 -14.11 3.78
CA GLY A 41 10.57 -14.35 4.28
C GLY A 41 9.51 -13.43 3.67
N GLN A 42 8.40 -13.25 4.39
CA GLN A 42 7.32 -12.35 4.01
C GLN A 42 7.02 -11.36 5.13
N VAL A 43 6.61 -10.15 4.75
CA VAL A 43 6.22 -9.10 5.68
C VAL A 43 4.74 -8.84 5.54
N VAL A 44 4.06 -8.80 6.67
CA VAL A 44 2.62 -8.57 6.76
C VAL A 44 2.38 -7.14 7.22
N TYR A 45 1.66 -6.40 6.39
CA TYR A 45 1.18 -5.07 6.72
C TYR A 45 -0.34 -5.05 6.69
N ARG A 46 -0.95 -4.34 7.63
CA ARG A 46 -2.41 -4.19 7.69
C ARG A 46 -2.81 -2.73 7.57
N GLN A 47 -3.84 -2.46 6.79
CA GLN A 47 -4.42 -1.14 6.64
C GLN A 47 -4.91 -0.67 8.00
N VAL A 48 -4.53 0.55 8.37
CA VAL A 48 -4.96 1.22 9.58
C VAL A 48 -5.64 2.51 9.22
N GLY A 49 -6.84 2.72 9.77
CA GLY A 49 -7.67 3.88 9.44
C GLY A 49 -8.43 3.73 8.12
N GLN A 50 -8.84 4.86 7.56
CA GLN A 50 -9.58 4.95 6.31
C GLN A 50 -8.67 5.46 5.18
N LEU A 51 -9.12 5.33 3.94
CA LEU A 51 -8.44 5.96 2.80
C LEU A 51 -8.47 7.49 2.97
N GLU A 52 -7.30 8.09 2.85
CA GLU A 52 -7.08 9.54 2.78
C GLU A 52 -7.07 9.99 1.31
N ASN A 53 -7.21 11.29 1.02
CA ASN A 53 -7.19 11.84 -0.33
C ASN A 53 -8.23 11.20 -1.29
N THR A 54 -9.43 10.92 -0.79
CA THR A 54 -10.55 10.36 -1.58
C THR A 54 -11.38 11.43 -2.30
N GLY A 55 -11.01 12.70 -2.16
CA GLY A 55 -11.68 13.81 -2.82
C GLY A 55 -11.36 13.87 -4.32
N PRO A 56 -12.27 14.40 -5.14
CA PRO A 56 -12.10 14.48 -6.60
C PRO A 56 -10.89 15.33 -7.04
N ASP A 57 -10.42 16.24 -6.17
CA ASP A 57 -9.30 17.15 -6.43
C ASP A 57 -8.10 16.88 -5.50
N ASP A 58 -8.20 15.87 -4.62
CA ASP A 58 -7.22 15.59 -3.55
C ASP A 58 -6.08 14.67 -4.00
N GLY A 59 -6.17 14.15 -5.23
CA GLY A 59 -5.19 13.24 -5.82
C GLY A 59 -5.59 11.78 -5.68
N ALA A 60 -4.60 10.89 -5.71
CA ALA A 60 -4.82 9.46 -5.65
C ALA A 60 -5.15 9.04 -4.20
N PRO A 61 -6.23 8.26 -3.95
CA PRO A 61 -6.55 7.78 -2.62
C PRO A 61 -5.35 7.11 -1.96
N THR A 62 -5.10 7.42 -0.70
CA THR A 62 -3.94 6.92 0.05
C THR A 62 -4.41 6.08 1.23
N ALA A 63 -4.00 4.82 1.29
CA ALA A 63 -4.26 3.95 2.42
C ALA A 63 -3.00 3.83 3.28
N THR A 64 -3.13 4.02 4.59
CA THR A 64 -2.00 3.80 5.52
C THR A 64 -1.95 2.34 5.94
N TYR A 65 -0.80 1.70 5.82
CA TYR A 65 -0.54 0.33 6.24
C TYR A 65 0.51 0.32 7.34
N ARG A 66 0.22 -0.35 8.45
CA ARG A 66 1.16 -0.53 9.56
C ARG A 66 1.73 -1.94 9.53
N PHE A 67 3.03 -2.06 9.75
CA PHE A 67 3.71 -3.32 9.93
C PHE A 67 3.10 -4.08 11.11
N VAL A 68 2.75 -5.35 10.88
CA VAL A 68 2.21 -6.25 11.89
C VAL A 68 3.30 -7.23 12.32
N GLU A 69 3.80 -8.00 11.37
CA GLU A 69 4.78 -9.06 11.64
C GLU A 69 5.55 -9.44 10.37
N THR A 70 6.61 -10.22 10.59
CA THR A 70 7.38 -10.87 9.53
C THR A 70 7.23 -12.37 9.74
N THR A 71 6.94 -13.09 8.66
CA THR A 71 6.96 -14.55 8.63
C THR A 71 8.26 -15.01 7.96
N ASP A 72 8.88 -16.03 8.53
CA ASP A 72 10.01 -16.77 7.94
C ASP A 72 9.47 -17.88 7.01
#